data_AF-A0A496XZ81-F1
#
_entry.id   AF-A0A496XZ81-F1
#
_cell.length_a   1.000
_cell.length_b   1.000
_cell.length_c   1.000
_cell.angle_alpha   90.00
_cell.angle_beta   90.00
_cell.angle_gamma   90.00
#
_symmetry.space_group_name_H-M   'P 1'
#
loop_
_entity.id
_entity.type
_entity.pdbx_description
1 polymer ?
#
loop_
_entity_poly.entity_id
_entity_poly.type
_entity_poly.pdbx_seq_one_letter_code
_entity_poly.pdbx_strand_id
1 'polypeptide(L)'
;MLMKIRELKRTKSQLPNTSPPGKKILCCLCVVYLFLVALFLLPALASIEAESLFAQGSQQYLAENYAEARDLLSQAAILDPQHAAIQQALGLCYLALKEYQDAYRAFRTALYLNPQIKRGRVYLGISQYLLGQYQQAQDTLTLARQQDPDDGLTRYYLGLCALQLGQPQLAKKEFSQGYRLSPELAKHFKTYEDIVLIPTDVRPKRFRLSLLTGLEYDSNAALQSERDLQPYCQRKKGHHVDWAGRLGSRLEYYPFLRPNYNLGFRLNTFYNQHTWLDNWNWFNGRADLFLNVKAGPILLQPLVGYDHTFYGGEQFSTFYIYGLTIDWPETNWLRGELSYRALDRVFHYGIGDRNNYREGWEHRVGFYQGILLHQIGVIRLGVVFERDLAEGAYMVSRTVRGVLNSVIFLPWDLSCWASLEYARNDFDNYNYIVRQEREDDFYQTQILLKKPLRPDLAVWLGYGYNTQRSNTDAYQYDRHLLTILLSWDLF
;
A
#
# COMPACT_ATOMS: atom_id res chain seq x y z
N MET A 1 44.73 -40.40 117.34
CA MET A 1 44.74 -39.54 116.14
C MET A 1 44.32 -40.41 114.96
N LEU A 2 43.42 -39.95 114.09
CA LEU A 2 42.87 -40.64 112.90
C LEU A 2 41.58 -41.49 113.08
N MET A 3 40.52 -40.82 113.54
CA MET A 3 39.16 -41.05 113.02
C MET A 3 39.14 -40.68 111.53
N LYS A 4 38.92 -41.66 110.63
CA LYS A 4 38.19 -41.54 109.33
C LYS A 4 38.52 -42.70 108.37
N ILE A 5 38.24 -43.94 108.78
CA ILE A 5 38.21 -45.11 107.86
C ILE A 5 36.87 -45.85 108.04
N ARG A 6 35.73 -45.14 107.94
CA ARG A 6 34.40 -45.78 108.05
C ARG A 6 33.28 -45.19 107.18
N GLU A 7 33.59 -44.44 106.12
CA GLU A 7 32.57 -43.95 105.15
C GLU A 7 32.81 -44.37 103.69
N LEU A 8 33.55 -45.46 103.44
CA LEU A 8 33.82 -45.97 102.09
C LEU A 8 32.76 -46.95 101.53
N LYS A 9 31.49 -46.86 101.98
CA LYS A 9 30.39 -47.70 101.45
C LYS A 9 29.08 -46.99 101.11
N ARG A 10 29.05 -45.65 101.01
CA ARG A 10 27.89 -44.92 100.49
C ARG A 10 28.31 -43.76 99.61
N THR A 11 28.65 -44.06 98.36
CA THR A 11 28.57 -43.12 97.21
C THR A 11 28.95 -43.88 95.93
N LYS A 12 28.13 -44.86 95.56
CA LYS A 12 28.10 -45.46 94.22
C LYS A 12 26.66 -45.46 93.73
N SER A 13 26.13 -44.28 93.46
CA SER A 13 25.02 -44.08 92.54
C SER A 13 24.91 -42.59 92.22
N GLN A 14 24.75 -42.28 90.93
CA GLN A 14 24.53 -40.96 90.32
C GLN A 14 25.79 -40.18 89.89
N LEU A 15 26.36 -40.59 88.75
CA LEU A 15 27.04 -39.68 87.81
C LEU A 15 26.08 -39.38 86.66
N PRO A 16 25.81 -38.10 86.31
CA PRO A 16 25.02 -37.76 85.14
C PRO A 16 25.83 -37.96 83.86
N ASN A 17 25.16 -38.54 82.88
CA ASN A 17 25.64 -38.82 81.53
C ASN A 17 25.78 -37.49 80.74
N THR A 18 26.99 -36.98 80.56
CA THR A 18 27.25 -35.79 79.73
C THR A 18 27.96 -36.17 78.43
N SER A 19 27.18 -36.29 77.35
CA SER A 19 27.70 -36.29 75.97
C SER A 19 28.36 -34.93 75.66
N PRO A 20 29.49 -34.85 74.93
CA PRO A 20 30.16 -33.59 74.68
C PRO A 20 29.31 -32.67 73.77
N PRO A 21 29.18 -31.36 74.08
CA PRO A 21 28.34 -30.42 73.33
C PRO A 21 28.81 -30.13 71.89
N GLY A 22 29.99 -30.61 71.48
CA GLY A 22 30.58 -30.31 70.17
C GLY A 22 29.89 -30.93 68.94
N LYS A 23 29.24 -32.10 69.07
CA LYS A 23 28.63 -32.78 67.89
C LYS A 23 27.32 -32.13 67.41
N LYS A 24 26.54 -31.53 68.31
CA LYS A 24 25.28 -30.84 67.95
C LYS A 24 25.54 -29.49 67.29
N ILE A 25 26.56 -28.75 67.77
CA ILE A 25 26.95 -27.44 67.21
C ILE A 25 27.55 -27.60 65.80
N LEU A 26 28.39 -28.62 65.59
CA LEU A 26 28.97 -28.92 64.27
C LEU A 26 27.90 -29.34 63.24
N CYS A 27 26.88 -30.10 63.68
CA CYS A 27 25.77 -30.50 62.81
C CYS A 27 24.91 -29.29 62.40
N CYS A 28 24.61 -28.37 63.33
CA CYS A 28 23.90 -27.13 63.01
C CYS A 28 24.69 -26.24 62.04
N LEU A 29 26.02 -26.11 62.22
CA LEU A 29 26.87 -25.33 61.31
C LEU A 29 26.92 -25.95 59.90
N CYS A 30 26.94 -27.28 59.76
CA CYS A 30 26.87 -27.95 58.47
C CYS A 30 25.52 -27.76 57.78
N VAL A 31 24.40 -27.80 58.52
CA VAL A 31 23.06 -27.54 57.96
C VAL A 31 22.93 -26.09 57.51
N VAL A 32 23.42 -25.14 58.29
CA VAL A 32 23.45 -23.71 57.89
C VAL A 32 24.36 -23.51 56.67
N TYR A 33 25.52 -24.17 56.63
CA TYR A 33 26.42 -24.11 55.48
C TYR A 33 25.79 -24.72 54.21
N LEU A 34 25.19 -25.91 54.30
CA LEU A 34 24.47 -26.53 53.18
C LEU A 34 23.26 -25.71 52.74
N PHE A 35 22.55 -25.08 53.68
CA PHE A 35 21.45 -24.19 53.38
C PHE A 35 21.92 -22.92 52.67
N LEU A 36 23.02 -22.30 53.12
CA LEU A 36 23.63 -21.15 52.46
C LEU A 36 24.16 -21.52 51.08
N VAL A 37 24.84 -22.67 50.96
CA VAL A 37 25.34 -23.20 49.68
C VAL A 37 24.19 -23.46 48.71
N ALA A 38 23.07 -24.05 49.17
CA ALA A 38 21.86 -24.21 48.36
C ALA A 38 21.21 -22.86 47.98
N LEU A 39 21.20 -21.90 48.91
CA LEU A 39 20.70 -20.54 48.67
C LEU A 39 21.47 -19.81 47.56
N PHE A 40 22.77 -20.10 47.40
CA PHE A 40 23.64 -19.49 46.39
C PHE A 40 23.78 -20.32 45.10
N LEU A 41 23.73 -21.66 45.16
CA LEU A 41 23.90 -22.53 43.98
C LEU A 41 22.62 -22.75 43.18
N LEU A 42 21.45 -22.81 43.83
CA LEU A 42 20.18 -23.06 43.14
C LEU A 42 19.79 -21.92 42.16
N PRO A 43 19.93 -20.63 42.53
CA PRO A 43 19.71 -19.54 41.58
C PRO A 43 20.70 -19.55 40.41
N ALA A 44 21.96 -19.93 40.68
CA ALA A 44 22.99 -20.01 39.65
C ALA A 44 22.76 -21.16 38.65
N LEU A 45 22.26 -22.31 39.11
CA LEU A 45 21.83 -23.38 38.20
C LEU A 45 20.61 -22.97 37.37
N ALA A 46 19.62 -22.33 38.01
CA ALA A 46 18.43 -21.86 37.32
C ALA A 46 18.76 -20.80 36.25
N SER A 47 19.73 -19.91 36.51
CA SER A 47 20.16 -18.91 35.52
C SER A 47 20.87 -19.53 34.31
N ILE A 48 21.71 -20.57 34.53
CA ILE A 48 22.38 -21.28 33.42
C ILE A 48 21.35 -22.02 32.55
N GLU A 49 20.37 -22.67 33.18
CA GLU A 49 19.29 -23.35 32.46
C GLU A 49 18.40 -22.35 31.69
N ALA A 50 18.09 -21.20 32.30
CA ALA A 50 17.38 -20.11 31.65
C ALA A 50 18.13 -19.58 30.40
N GLU A 51 19.45 -19.38 30.49
CA GLU A 51 20.28 -18.96 29.35
C GLU A 51 20.28 -20.00 28.23
N SER A 52 20.36 -21.29 28.57
CA SER A 52 20.30 -22.38 27.60
C SER A 52 18.94 -22.40 26.88
N LEU A 53 17.84 -22.32 27.63
CA LEU A 53 16.48 -22.26 27.06
C LEU A 53 16.27 -20.99 26.24
N PHE A 54 16.82 -19.86 26.66
CA PHE A 54 16.80 -18.60 25.92
C PHE A 54 17.52 -18.73 24.57
N ALA A 55 18.69 -19.36 24.55
CA ALA A 55 19.45 -19.60 23.32
C ALA A 55 18.69 -20.54 22.36
N GLN A 56 18.14 -21.65 22.88
CA GLN A 56 17.34 -22.59 22.08
C GLN A 56 16.07 -21.94 21.53
N GLY A 57 15.33 -21.21 22.36
CA GLY A 57 14.14 -20.48 21.96
C GLY A 57 14.45 -19.41 20.90
N SER A 58 15.57 -18.70 21.04
CA SER A 58 16.04 -17.74 20.04
C SER A 58 16.40 -18.42 18.71
N GLN A 59 17.00 -19.61 18.76
CA GLN A 59 17.29 -20.40 17.55
C GLN A 59 16.00 -20.85 16.85
N GLN A 60 15.00 -21.32 17.61
CA GLN A 60 13.71 -21.70 17.03
C GLN A 60 12.96 -20.51 16.43
N TYR A 61 13.09 -19.32 17.03
CA TYR A 61 12.56 -18.09 16.44
C TYR A 61 13.18 -17.79 15.08
N LEU A 62 14.51 -17.92 14.96
CA LEU A 62 15.22 -17.75 13.68
C LEU A 62 14.88 -18.82 12.64
N ALA A 63 14.48 -20.01 13.09
CA ALA A 63 13.96 -21.08 12.24
C ALA A 63 12.46 -20.90 11.89
N GLU A 64 11.84 -19.78 12.28
CA GLU A 64 10.41 -19.46 12.10
C GLU A 64 9.44 -20.42 12.83
N ASN A 65 9.94 -21.23 13.77
CA ASN A 65 9.16 -22.13 14.62
C ASN A 65 8.63 -21.37 15.85
N TYR A 66 7.79 -20.36 15.62
CA TYR A 66 7.38 -19.39 16.65
C TYR A 66 6.66 -19.99 17.86
N ALA A 67 5.89 -21.06 17.67
CA ALA A 67 5.18 -21.73 18.77
C ALA A 67 6.15 -22.44 19.72
N GLU A 68 7.12 -23.19 19.17
CA GLU A 68 8.15 -23.86 19.98
C GLU A 68 9.08 -22.84 20.65
N ALA A 69 9.45 -21.78 19.92
CA ALA A 69 10.22 -20.66 20.48
C ALA A 69 9.51 -20.03 21.68
N ARG A 70 8.21 -19.74 21.56
CA ARG A 70 7.39 -19.20 22.67
C ARG A 70 7.43 -20.13 23.88
N ASP A 71 7.28 -21.44 23.68
CA ASP A 71 7.20 -22.41 24.78
C ASP A 71 8.55 -22.53 25.51
N LEU A 72 9.67 -22.59 24.77
CA LEU A 72 11.03 -22.58 25.33
C LEU A 72 11.34 -21.28 26.07
N LEU A 73 11.00 -20.13 25.47
CA LEU A 73 11.23 -18.82 26.09
C LEU A 73 10.32 -18.58 27.30
N SER A 74 9.13 -19.20 27.34
CA SER A 74 8.23 -19.14 28.50
C SER A 74 8.84 -19.89 29.68
N GLN A 75 9.44 -21.06 29.44
CA GLN A 75 10.19 -21.79 30.46
C GLN A 75 11.40 -20.98 30.94
N ALA A 76 12.15 -20.37 30.02
CA ALA A 76 13.27 -19.50 30.36
C ALA A 76 12.83 -18.30 31.24
N ALA A 77 11.68 -17.69 30.93
CA ALA A 77 11.12 -16.57 31.70
C ALA A 77 10.61 -16.97 33.09
N ILE A 78 10.25 -18.23 33.31
CA ILE A 78 9.90 -18.75 34.64
C ILE A 78 11.16 -18.91 35.49
N LEU A 79 12.26 -19.39 34.89
CA LEU A 79 13.53 -19.62 35.59
C LEU A 79 14.28 -18.31 35.88
N ASP A 80 14.23 -17.34 34.96
CA ASP A 80 14.80 -16.00 35.15
C ASP A 80 13.79 -14.89 34.76
N PRO A 81 12.87 -14.54 35.68
CA PRO A 81 11.84 -13.54 35.42
C PRO A 81 12.38 -12.10 35.31
N GLN A 82 13.64 -11.85 35.71
CA GLN A 82 14.26 -10.52 35.66
C GLN A 82 15.07 -10.30 34.38
N HIS A 83 15.17 -11.30 33.50
CA HIS A 83 15.91 -11.19 32.26
C HIS A 83 15.12 -10.45 31.16
N ALA A 84 15.41 -9.16 30.98
CA ALA A 84 14.70 -8.32 30.02
C ALA A 84 14.73 -8.85 28.57
N ALA A 85 15.84 -9.45 28.12
CA ALA A 85 15.95 -10.01 26.77
C ALA A 85 15.05 -11.23 26.51
N ILE A 86 14.80 -12.06 27.53
CA ILE A 86 13.88 -13.20 27.42
C ILE A 86 12.45 -12.67 27.22
N GLN A 87 12.06 -11.66 28.01
CA GLN A 87 10.76 -11.00 27.87
C GLN A 87 10.60 -10.34 26.49
N GLN A 88 11.65 -9.72 25.95
CA GLN A 88 11.62 -9.17 24.59
C GLN A 88 11.47 -10.26 23.53
N ALA A 89 12.21 -11.37 23.63
CA ALA A 89 12.11 -12.48 22.69
C ALA A 89 10.74 -13.16 22.73
N LEU A 90 10.14 -13.31 23.91
CA LEU A 90 8.74 -13.73 24.06
C LEU A 90 7.79 -12.79 23.33
N GLY A 91 7.94 -11.48 23.53
CA GLY A 91 7.14 -10.47 22.84
C GLY A 91 7.22 -10.59 21.31
N LEU A 92 8.40 -10.89 20.78
CA LEU A 92 8.60 -11.11 19.33
C LEU A 92 7.89 -12.37 18.84
N CYS A 93 7.91 -13.46 19.61
CA CYS A 93 7.16 -14.68 19.29
C CYS A 93 5.65 -14.41 19.28
N TYR A 94 5.14 -13.70 20.30
CA TYR A 94 3.74 -13.32 20.37
C TYR A 94 3.31 -12.44 19.19
N LEU A 95 4.15 -11.50 18.74
CA LEU A 95 3.88 -10.73 17.52
C LEU A 95 3.76 -11.61 16.27
N ALA A 96 4.70 -12.56 16.09
CA ALA A 96 4.70 -13.46 14.95
C ALA A 96 3.46 -14.38 14.93
N LEU A 97 3.00 -14.80 16.11
CA LEU A 97 1.78 -15.60 16.32
C LEU A 97 0.49 -14.77 16.28
N LYS A 98 0.57 -13.45 16.09
CA LYS A 98 -0.56 -12.50 16.12
C LYS A 98 -1.28 -12.39 17.47
N GLU A 99 -0.60 -12.79 18.55
CA GLU A 99 -1.05 -12.70 19.94
C GLU A 99 -0.69 -11.32 20.52
N TYR A 100 -1.27 -10.24 19.94
CA TYR A 100 -0.80 -8.87 20.15
C TYR A 100 -0.90 -8.37 21.60
N GLN A 101 -1.89 -8.85 22.37
CA GLN A 101 -2.08 -8.45 23.76
C GLN A 101 -0.96 -8.99 24.67
N ASP A 102 -0.49 -10.20 24.41
CA ASP A 102 0.60 -10.82 25.18
C ASP A 102 1.95 -10.27 24.73
N ALA A 103 2.11 -9.96 23.43
CA ALA A 103 3.25 -9.18 22.95
C ALA A 103 3.39 -7.83 23.69
N TYR A 104 2.29 -7.07 23.80
CA TYR A 104 2.26 -5.81 24.53
C TYR A 104 2.71 -5.97 25.99
N ARG A 105 2.22 -7.00 26.69
CA ARG A 105 2.62 -7.30 28.08
C ARG A 105 4.10 -7.64 28.17
N ALA A 106 4.59 -8.51 27.31
CA ALA A 106 5.98 -8.96 27.32
C ALA A 106 6.96 -7.79 27.05
N PHE A 107 6.69 -6.94 26.06
CA PHE A 107 7.53 -5.77 25.79
C PHE A 107 7.47 -4.73 26.91
N ARG A 108 6.30 -4.52 27.52
CA ARG A 108 6.17 -3.65 28.68
C ARG A 108 7.00 -4.16 29.86
N THR A 109 6.99 -5.47 30.12
CA THR A 109 7.84 -6.10 31.15
C THR A 109 9.33 -5.96 30.80
N ALA A 110 9.72 -6.23 29.55
CA ALA A 110 11.10 -6.07 29.10
C ALA A 110 11.62 -4.64 29.32
N LEU A 111 10.80 -3.62 29.01
CA LEU A 111 11.14 -2.21 29.24
C LEU A 111 11.13 -1.80 30.71
N TYR A 112 10.32 -2.45 31.55
CA TYR A 112 10.35 -2.25 33.00
C TYR A 112 11.67 -2.77 33.60
N LEU A 113 12.12 -3.95 33.16
CA LEU A 113 13.36 -4.58 33.60
C LEU A 113 14.60 -3.86 33.05
N ASN A 114 14.56 -3.45 31.78
CA ASN A 114 15.63 -2.69 31.14
C ASN A 114 15.04 -1.58 30.23
N PRO A 115 14.98 -0.33 30.70
CA PRO A 115 14.44 0.80 29.93
C PRO A 115 15.23 1.15 28.66
N GLN A 116 16.47 0.69 28.52
CA GLN A 116 17.35 0.93 27.38
C GLN A 116 17.49 -0.29 26.46
N ILE A 117 16.65 -1.32 26.64
CA ILE A 117 16.70 -2.51 25.81
C ILE A 117 16.46 -2.16 24.34
N LYS A 118 17.35 -2.64 23.47
CA LYS A 118 17.38 -2.27 22.06
C LYS A 118 16.03 -2.57 21.41
N ARG A 119 15.45 -1.57 20.74
CA ARG A 119 14.13 -1.64 20.08
C ARG A 119 12.94 -2.01 20.99
N GLY A 120 13.09 -2.06 22.31
CA GLY A 120 11.97 -2.38 23.22
C GLY A 120 10.77 -1.46 23.04
N ARG A 121 11.00 -0.14 22.98
CA ARG A 121 9.94 0.85 22.73
C ARG A 121 9.34 0.76 21.32
N VAL A 122 10.15 0.38 20.34
CA VAL A 122 9.68 0.17 18.96
C VAL A 122 8.64 -0.94 18.95
N TYR A 123 8.98 -2.10 19.50
CA TYR A 123 8.06 -3.24 19.50
C TYR A 123 6.84 -3.03 20.40
N LEU A 124 6.97 -2.33 21.52
CA LEU A 124 5.81 -1.93 22.33
C LEU A 124 4.83 -1.06 21.52
N GLY A 125 5.35 -0.06 20.80
CA GLY A 125 4.56 0.81 19.93
C GLY A 125 3.91 0.05 18.77
N ILE A 126 4.62 -0.93 18.20
CA ILE A 126 4.06 -1.82 17.17
C ILE A 126 2.89 -2.65 17.72
N SER A 127 3.03 -3.24 18.90
CA SER A 127 1.94 -3.99 19.54
C SER A 127 0.73 -3.09 19.81
N GLN A 128 0.94 -1.87 20.30
CA GLN A 128 -0.14 -0.89 20.50
C GLN A 128 -0.85 -0.54 19.18
N TYR A 129 -0.09 -0.34 18.10
CA TYR A 129 -0.65 -0.10 16.76
C TYR A 129 -1.54 -1.27 16.30
N LEU A 130 -1.05 -2.51 16.44
CA LEU A 130 -1.78 -3.71 16.04
C LEU A 130 -3.02 -3.97 16.90
N LEU A 131 -3.06 -3.43 18.12
CA LEU A 131 -4.23 -3.42 19.00
C LEU A 131 -5.20 -2.26 18.71
N GLY A 132 -4.94 -1.42 17.70
CA GLY A 132 -5.76 -0.26 17.36
C GLY A 132 -5.57 0.95 18.27
N GLN A 133 -4.57 0.94 19.15
CA GLN A 133 -4.29 1.99 20.13
C GLN A 133 -3.38 3.07 19.53
N TYR A 134 -3.81 3.69 18.42
CA TYR A 134 -2.94 4.48 17.55
C TYR A 134 -2.31 5.70 18.23
N GLN A 135 -3.02 6.39 19.13
CA GLN A 135 -2.45 7.53 19.85
C GLN A 135 -1.33 7.09 20.80
N GLN A 136 -1.57 6.02 21.57
CA GLN A 136 -0.55 5.48 22.49
C GLN A 136 0.65 4.93 21.73
N ALA A 137 0.41 4.28 20.58
CA ALA A 137 1.45 3.82 19.69
C ALA A 137 2.28 5.01 19.16
N GLN A 138 1.64 6.10 18.72
CA GLN A 138 2.33 7.31 18.26
C GLN A 138 3.21 7.90 19.37
N ASP A 139 2.70 8.00 20.59
CA ASP A 139 3.45 8.53 21.74
C ASP A 139 4.68 7.67 22.05
N THR A 140 4.48 6.34 22.15
CA THR A 140 5.54 5.37 22.44
C THR A 140 6.62 5.34 21.35
N LEU A 141 6.21 5.34 20.08
CA LEU A 141 7.13 5.36 18.94
C LEU A 141 7.84 6.72 18.80
N THR A 142 7.22 7.81 19.25
CA THR A 142 7.88 9.12 19.28
C THR A 142 9.04 9.12 20.27
N LEU A 143 8.87 8.47 21.42
CA LEU A 143 9.96 8.25 22.39
C LEU A 143 11.02 7.28 21.82
N ALA A 144 10.60 6.24 21.11
CA ALA A 144 11.54 5.33 20.45
C ALA A 144 12.42 6.06 19.42
N ARG A 145 11.82 6.96 18.63
CA ARG A 145 12.52 7.82 17.66
C ARG A 145 13.50 8.77 18.33
N GLN A 146 13.20 9.26 19.53
CA GLN A 146 14.14 10.12 20.28
C GLN A 146 15.36 9.33 20.75
N GLN A 147 15.22 8.04 21.05
CA GLN A 147 16.33 7.16 21.41
C GLN A 147 17.18 6.78 20.19
N ASP A 148 16.53 6.44 19.08
CA ASP A 148 17.18 6.07 17.83
C ASP A 148 16.52 6.80 16.65
N PRO A 149 17.05 7.97 16.24
CA PRO A 149 16.51 8.76 15.14
C PRO A 149 16.58 8.07 13.77
N ASP A 150 17.45 7.07 13.64
CA ASP A 150 17.84 6.39 12.40
C ASP A 150 17.16 5.02 12.22
N ASP A 151 16.30 4.59 13.16
CA ASP A 151 15.51 3.37 13.02
C ASP A 151 14.34 3.56 12.05
N GLY A 152 14.51 3.08 10.81
CA GLY A 152 13.50 3.18 9.75
C GLY A 152 12.18 2.48 10.08
N LEU A 153 12.20 1.43 10.90
CA LEU A 153 11.00 0.73 11.36
C LEU A 153 10.13 1.62 12.26
N THR A 154 10.75 2.35 13.19
CA THR A 154 10.06 3.33 14.03
C THR A 154 9.39 4.42 13.20
N ARG A 155 10.11 4.97 12.21
CA ARG A 155 9.55 5.97 11.28
C ARG A 155 8.36 5.42 10.51
N TYR A 156 8.46 4.18 10.05
CA TYR A 156 7.40 3.51 9.33
C TYR A 156 6.14 3.38 10.19
N TYR A 157 6.25 2.87 11.42
CA TYR A 157 5.08 2.73 12.30
C TYR A 157 4.55 4.08 12.80
N LEU A 158 5.38 5.11 12.96
CA LEU A 158 4.90 6.48 13.20
C LEU A 158 4.08 7.00 12.04
N GLY A 159 4.51 6.72 10.80
CA GLY A 159 3.76 7.04 9.61
C GLY A 159 2.39 6.34 9.60
N LEU A 160 2.37 5.05 9.94
CA LEU A 160 1.12 4.28 10.05
C LEU A 160 0.19 4.84 11.13
N CYS A 161 0.72 5.15 12.33
CA CYS A 161 -0.08 5.76 13.39
C CYS A 161 -0.65 7.11 12.95
N ALA A 162 0.16 7.96 12.31
CA ALA A 162 -0.27 9.25 11.81
C ALA A 162 -1.39 9.11 10.76
N LEU A 163 -1.35 8.09 9.90
CA LEU A 163 -2.46 7.80 8.97
C LEU A 163 -3.74 7.44 9.72
N GLN A 164 -3.65 6.53 10.70
CA GLN A 164 -4.82 6.10 11.49
C GLN A 164 -5.43 7.23 12.31
N LEU A 165 -4.62 8.24 12.66
CA LEU A 165 -5.02 9.43 13.40
C LEU A 165 -5.49 10.59 12.50
N GLY A 166 -5.59 10.41 11.17
CA GLY A 166 -6.02 11.48 10.25
C GLY A 166 -4.99 12.60 10.07
N GLN A 167 -3.69 12.28 10.21
CA GLN A 167 -2.56 13.22 10.12
C GLN A 167 -1.71 12.94 8.86
N PRO A 168 -2.25 13.11 7.63
CA PRO A 168 -1.60 12.68 6.39
C PRO A 168 -0.26 13.38 6.11
N GLN A 169 -0.11 14.63 6.56
CA GLN A 169 1.14 15.38 6.41
C GLN A 169 2.26 14.85 7.28
N LEU A 170 1.94 14.49 8.53
CA LEU A 170 2.90 13.83 9.41
C LEU A 170 3.24 12.44 8.88
N ALA A 171 2.23 11.67 8.46
CA ALA A 171 2.42 10.36 7.86
C ALA A 171 3.44 10.43 6.73
N LYS A 172 3.20 11.27 5.73
CA LYS A 172 4.10 11.49 4.59
C LYS A 172 5.53 11.79 5.04
N LYS A 173 5.71 12.70 6.01
CA LYS A 173 7.02 13.07 6.53
C LYS A 173 7.74 11.89 7.17
N GLU A 174 7.07 11.14 8.04
CA GLU A 174 7.68 10.02 8.74
C GLU A 174 8.01 8.89 7.77
N PHE A 175 7.13 8.59 6.82
CA PHE A 175 7.43 7.60 5.79
C PHE A 175 8.57 8.01 4.86
N SER A 176 8.64 9.27 4.45
CA SER A 176 9.76 9.79 3.64
C SER A 176 11.11 9.65 4.37
N GLN A 177 11.11 9.76 5.70
CA GLN A 177 12.29 9.50 6.52
C GLN A 177 12.56 8.00 6.67
N GLY A 178 11.53 7.20 6.94
CA GLY A 178 11.62 5.74 6.98
C GLY A 178 12.17 5.17 5.68
N TYR A 179 11.82 5.74 4.53
CA TYR A 179 12.37 5.37 3.22
C TYR A 179 13.85 5.63 3.08
N ARG A 180 14.32 6.79 3.57
CA ARG A 180 15.76 7.10 3.53
C ARG A 180 16.57 6.18 4.42
N LEU A 181 16.02 5.79 5.57
CA LEU A 181 16.71 4.99 6.58
C LEU A 181 16.62 3.48 6.30
N SER A 182 15.51 3.02 5.73
CA SER A 182 15.27 1.61 5.42
C SER A 182 14.46 1.47 4.14
N PRO A 183 15.12 1.55 2.97
CA PRO A 183 14.45 1.52 1.67
C PRO A 183 13.57 0.29 1.44
N GLU A 184 13.94 -0.88 2.00
CA GLU A 184 13.18 -2.13 1.87
C GLU A 184 11.80 -2.06 2.53
N LEU A 185 11.70 -1.46 3.72
CA LEU A 185 10.43 -1.29 4.45
C LEU A 185 9.50 -0.28 3.76
N ALA A 186 10.07 0.68 3.05
CA ALA A 186 9.36 1.84 2.55
C ALA A 186 9.11 1.83 1.03
N LYS A 187 9.62 0.84 0.30
CA LYS A 187 9.37 0.67 -1.14
C LYS A 187 7.88 0.51 -1.45
N HIS A 188 7.18 -0.25 -0.62
CA HIS A 188 5.72 -0.39 -0.63
C HIS A 188 5.01 0.95 -0.35
N PHE A 189 5.61 1.77 0.51
CA PHE A 189 5.02 3.03 0.90
C PHE A 189 5.16 4.14 -0.15
N LYS A 190 6.25 4.22 -0.91
CA LYS A 190 6.35 5.23 -1.99
C LYS A 190 5.22 5.09 -3.01
N THR A 191 4.86 3.85 -3.33
CA THR A 191 3.72 3.54 -4.20
C THR A 191 2.38 3.87 -3.52
N TYR A 192 2.28 3.65 -2.20
CA TYR A 192 1.14 4.09 -1.39
C TYR A 192 1.00 5.62 -1.39
N GLU A 193 2.10 6.36 -1.26
CA GLU A 193 2.12 7.83 -1.34
C GLU A 193 1.57 8.26 -2.70
N ASP A 194 2.07 7.69 -3.80
CA ASP A 194 1.64 8.03 -5.16
C ASP A 194 0.15 7.73 -5.44
N ILE A 195 -0.44 6.70 -4.80
CA ILE A 195 -1.82 6.24 -5.03
C ILE A 195 -2.82 6.88 -4.05
N VAL A 196 -2.47 6.96 -2.76
CA VAL A 196 -3.40 7.26 -1.65
C VAL A 196 -3.17 8.63 -1.06
N LEU A 197 -2.03 9.27 -1.28
CA LEU A 197 -1.82 10.65 -0.92
C LEU A 197 -1.75 11.40 -2.24
N ILE A 198 -2.85 12.02 -2.70
CA ILE A 198 -2.76 12.97 -3.84
C ILE A 198 -1.50 13.80 -3.60
N PRO A 199 -0.56 13.85 -4.54
CA PRO A 199 0.75 14.46 -4.34
C PRO A 199 0.54 15.96 -4.17
N THR A 200 0.17 16.35 -2.95
CA THR A 200 -0.23 17.70 -2.61
C THR A 200 0.97 18.53 -2.19
N ASP A 201 2.14 17.90 -1.99
CA ASP A 201 3.34 18.55 -1.46
C ASP A 201 4.68 18.02 -1.99
N VAL A 202 4.71 17.05 -2.92
CA VAL A 202 5.95 16.83 -3.68
C VAL A 202 5.96 17.96 -4.71
N ARG A 203 6.73 19.02 -4.47
CA ARG A 203 6.92 20.06 -5.49
C ARG A 203 7.40 19.35 -6.75
N PRO A 204 6.59 19.25 -7.82
CA PRO A 204 7.02 18.52 -9.00
C PRO A 204 8.31 19.15 -9.50
N LYS A 205 9.22 18.35 -10.04
CA LYS A 205 10.39 18.91 -10.70
C LYS A 205 9.92 19.87 -11.78
N ARG A 206 10.66 20.97 -11.97
CA ARG A 206 10.29 21.99 -12.96
C ARG A 206 10.11 21.41 -14.35
N PHE A 207 10.85 20.35 -14.66
CA PHE A 207 10.75 19.61 -15.90
C PHE A 207 10.57 18.13 -15.58
N ARG A 208 9.65 17.48 -16.30
CA ARG A 208 9.42 16.04 -16.26
C ARG A 208 9.25 15.48 -17.66
N LEU A 209 9.90 14.35 -17.92
CA LEU A 209 9.69 13.58 -19.14
C LEU A 209 9.55 12.11 -18.81
N SER A 210 8.44 11.54 -19.24
CA SER A 210 8.16 10.12 -19.16
C SER A 210 7.99 9.56 -20.58
N LEU A 211 8.58 8.41 -20.84
CA LEU A 211 8.42 7.66 -22.08
C LEU A 211 7.80 6.30 -21.77
N LEU A 212 6.97 5.82 -22.68
CA LEU A 212 6.36 4.50 -22.65
C LEU A 212 6.54 3.85 -24.01
N THR A 213 7.01 2.61 -24.08
CA THR A 213 7.06 1.86 -25.33
C THR A 213 6.81 0.38 -25.11
N GLY A 214 6.31 -0.33 -26.11
CA GLY A 214 6.17 -1.77 -26.02
C GLY A 214 5.29 -2.36 -27.11
N LEU A 215 4.74 -3.54 -26.83
CA LEU A 215 3.92 -4.30 -27.74
C LEU A 215 2.56 -4.59 -27.10
N GLU A 216 1.53 -4.55 -27.93
CA GLU A 216 0.19 -5.02 -27.60
C GLU A 216 -0.22 -6.10 -28.59
N TYR A 217 -0.84 -7.15 -28.07
CA TYR A 217 -1.46 -8.21 -28.84
C TYR A 217 -2.95 -8.17 -28.62
N ASP A 218 -3.70 -8.09 -29.71
CA ASP A 218 -5.15 -8.17 -29.74
C ASP A 218 -5.55 -9.52 -30.33
N SER A 219 -6.21 -10.36 -29.52
CA SER A 219 -6.56 -11.72 -29.95
C SER A 219 -7.76 -11.76 -30.90
N ASN A 220 -8.56 -10.70 -30.93
CA ASN A 220 -9.87 -10.73 -31.57
C ASN A 220 -10.33 -9.34 -32.01
N ALA A 221 -9.40 -8.56 -32.59
CA ALA A 221 -9.64 -7.24 -33.14
C ALA A 221 -10.90 -7.28 -34.02
N ALA A 222 -11.96 -6.64 -33.54
CA ALA A 222 -13.27 -6.65 -34.16
C ALA A 222 -13.31 -5.63 -35.30
N LEU A 223 -13.45 -6.13 -36.53
CA LEU A 223 -13.62 -5.32 -37.72
C LEU A 223 -15.12 -5.31 -38.04
N GLN A 224 -15.87 -4.31 -37.54
CA GLN A 224 -17.28 -4.14 -37.92
C GLN A 224 -17.38 -3.77 -39.40
N SER A 225 -18.40 -4.11 -40.18
CA SER A 225 -19.52 -5.08 -40.22
C SER A 225 -20.16 -4.83 -41.62
N GLU A 226 -20.99 -5.73 -42.16
CA GLU A 226 -21.46 -5.76 -43.57
C GLU A 226 -22.18 -4.51 -44.13
N ARG A 227 -22.39 -3.46 -43.34
CA ARG A 227 -22.99 -2.19 -43.77
C ARG A 227 -21.99 -1.06 -43.58
N ASP A 228 -21.59 -0.43 -44.68
CA ASP A 228 -20.79 0.82 -44.68
C ASP A 228 -21.53 1.88 -43.87
N LEU A 229 -21.12 2.09 -42.62
CA LEU A 229 -21.68 3.14 -41.77
C LEU A 229 -20.65 4.21 -41.42
N GLN A 230 -19.35 3.99 -41.68
CA GLN A 230 -18.30 4.98 -41.48
C GLN A 230 -17.18 4.84 -42.52
N PRO A 231 -16.65 5.95 -43.09
CA PRO A 231 -15.68 5.93 -44.18
C PRO A 231 -14.28 5.40 -43.81
N TYR A 232 -13.98 5.20 -42.51
CA TYR A 232 -12.65 4.81 -42.02
C TYR A 232 -12.53 3.33 -41.61
N CYS A 233 -13.64 2.57 -41.64
CA CYS A 233 -13.63 1.15 -41.31
C CYS A 233 -13.35 0.32 -42.57
N GLN A 234 -12.21 -0.37 -42.63
CA GLN A 234 -11.99 -1.38 -43.67
C GLN A 234 -13.02 -2.50 -43.54
N ARG A 235 -13.62 -2.90 -44.66
CA ARG A 235 -14.42 -4.14 -44.76
C ARG A 235 -13.49 -5.35 -44.64
N LYS A 236 -13.33 -5.87 -43.42
CA LYS A 236 -12.83 -7.23 -43.19
C LYS A 236 -13.81 -7.89 -42.23
N LYS A 237 -14.45 -8.97 -42.66
CA LYS A 237 -15.46 -9.67 -41.87
C LYS A 237 -14.77 -10.72 -41.01
N GLY A 238 -14.94 -10.65 -39.69
CA GLY A 238 -14.46 -11.67 -38.75
C GLY A 238 -13.54 -11.12 -37.67
N HIS A 239 -13.06 -12.03 -36.80
CA HIS A 239 -12.08 -11.72 -35.78
C HIS A 239 -10.68 -11.93 -36.34
N HIS A 240 -9.82 -10.95 -36.13
CA HIS A 240 -8.42 -11.04 -36.52
C HIS A 240 -7.52 -10.90 -35.30
N VAL A 241 -6.43 -11.63 -35.35
CA VAL A 241 -5.33 -11.45 -34.42
C VAL A 241 -4.44 -10.33 -34.96
N ASP A 242 -4.00 -9.43 -34.09
CA ASP A 242 -3.07 -8.38 -34.48
C ASP A 242 -2.07 -8.02 -33.39
N TRP A 243 -0.89 -7.58 -33.83
CA TRP A 243 0.15 -7.03 -32.97
C TRP A 243 0.32 -5.56 -33.27
N ALA A 244 0.51 -4.75 -32.24
CA ALA A 244 0.67 -3.32 -32.38
C ALA A 244 1.82 -2.79 -31.51
N GLY A 245 2.73 -2.03 -32.12
CA GLY A 245 3.80 -1.30 -31.45
C GLY A 245 3.26 -0.04 -30.78
N ARG A 246 3.51 0.12 -29.49
CA ARG A 246 3.07 1.26 -28.69
C ARG A 246 4.25 2.19 -28.41
N LEU A 247 4.02 3.49 -28.56
CA LEU A 247 4.92 4.55 -28.13
C LEU A 247 4.11 5.68 -27.50
N GLY A 248 4.56 6.19 -26.37
CA GLY A 248 3.94 7.33 -25.72
C GLY A 248 4.98 8.20 -25.03
N SER A 249 4.71 9.48 -24.94
CA SER A 249 5.52 10.43 -24.20
C SER A 249 4.65 11.37 -23.40
N ARG A 250 5.12 11.76 -22.21
CA ARG A 250 4.55 12.85 -21.42
C ARG A 250 5.65 13.81 -21.01
N LEU A 251 5.53 15.05 -21.46
CA LEU A 251 6.41 16.14 -21.08
C LEU A 251 5.61 17.13 -20.23
N GLU A 252 6.18 17.55 -19.11
CA GLU A 252 5.61 18.62 -18.27
C GLU A 252 6.66 19.66 -17.91
N TYR A 253 6.26 20.93 -17.99
CA TYR A 253 7.08 22.07 -17.58
C TYR A 253 6.30 23.01 -16.67
N TYR A 254 6.89 23.37 -15.53
CA TYR A 254 6.29 24.22 -14.49
C TYR A 254 7.05 25.55 -14.40
N PRO A 255 6.67 26.58 -15.19
CA PRO A 255 7.26 27.91 -15.06
C PRO A 255 7.02 28.50 -13.66
N PHE A 256 5.83 28.28 -13.09
CA PHE A 256 5.45 28.73 -11.75
C PHE A 256 5.13 27.53 -10.86
N LEU A 257 5.94 27.38 -9.82
CA LEU A 257 5.88 26.26 -8.91
C LEU A 257 5.88 26.78 -7.46
N ARG A 258 4.71 26.94 -6.88
CA ARG A 258 4.53 27.35 -5.47
C ARG A 258 3.81 26.25 -4.69
N PRO A 259 3.85 26.26 -3.35
CA PRO A 259 3.17 25.25 -2.54
C PRO A 259 1.65 25.16 -2.77
N ASN A 260 0.99 26.30 -3.01
CA ASN A 260 -0.47 26.36 -3.14
C ASN A 260 -0.95 26.63 -4.56
N TYR A 261 -0.05 26.89 -5.50
CA TYR A 261 -0.43 27.01 -6.91
C TYR A 261 0.70 26.67 -7.86
N ASN A 262 0.33 26.04 -8.98
CA ASN A 262 1.27 25.51 -9.95
C ASN A 262 0.69 25.76 -11.34
N LEU A 263 1.34 26.60 -12.14
CA LEU A 263 1.01 26.74 -13.56
C LEU A 263 1.97 25.85 -14.36
N GLY A 264 1.42 25.04 -15.25
CA GLY A 264 2.21 24.12 -16.05
C GLY A 264 1.73 23.97 -17.48
N PHE A 265 2.66 23.57 -18.32
CA PHE A 265 2.41 23.08 -19.67
C PHE A 265 2.58 21.57 -19.66
N ARG A 266 1.70 20.86 -20.36
CA ARG A 266 1.79 19.42 -20.59
C ARG A 266 1.70 19.13 -22.07
N LEU A 267 2.56 18.26 -22.56
CA LEU A 267 2.44 17.64 -23.89
C LEU A 267 2.38 16.13 -23.71
N ASN A 268 1.29 15.52 -24.13
CA ASN A 268 1.15 14.08 -24.24
C ASN A 268 1.18 13.69 -25.71
N THR A 269 1.92 12.64 -26.04
CA THR A 269 1.80 11.99 -27.34
C THR A 269 1.58 10.50 -27.15
N PHE A 270 0.81 9.92 -28.05
CA PHE A 270 0.58 8.50 -28.10
C PHE A 270 0.55 8.06 -29.56
N TYR A 271 1.24 6.97 -29.85
CA TYR A 271 1.31 6.37 -31.17
C TYR A 271 1.14 4.86 -31.05
N ASN A 272 0.34 4.31 -31.95
CA ASN A 272 0.21 2.89 -32.14
C ASN A 272 0.40 2.52 -33.60
N GLN A 273 1.20 1.48 -33.82
CA GLN A 273 1.48 0.94 -35.13
C GLN A 273 1.08 -0.52 -35.18
N HIS A 274 -0.09 -0.79 -35.75
CA HIS A 274 -0.59 -2.13 -36.04
C HIS A 274 0.24 -2.80 -37.13
N THR A 275 0.32 -4.13 -37.10
CA THR A 275 1.13 -4.92 -38.03
C THR A 275 0.37 -5.25 -39.31
N TRP A 276 -0.93 -5.53 -39.20
CA TRP A 276 -1.77 -5.98 -40.33
C TRP A 276 -2.95 -5.05 -40.63
N LEU A 277 -3.17 -4.07 -39.76
CA LEU A 277 -4.28 -3.13 -39.80
C LEU A 277 -3.74 -1.70 -39.90
N ASP A 278 -2.94 -1.40 -40.93
CA ASP A 278 -2.23 -0.11 -41.04
C ASP A 278 -3.17 1.11 -41.04
N ASN A 279 -4.40 0.95 -41.53
CA ASN A 279 -5.44 1.97 -41.46
C ASN A 279 -6.00 2.19 -40.04
N TRP A 280 -5.64 1.34 -39.07
CA TRP A 280 -5.94 1.49 -37.64
C TRP A 280 -4.78 2.14 -36.88
N ASN A 281 -3.67 2.45 -37.55
CA ASN A 281 -2.58 3.22 -36.95
C ASN A 281 -3.13 4.55 -36.47
N TRP A 282 -2.87 4.88 -35.21
CA TRP A 282 -3.36 6.13 -34.63
C TRP A 282 -2.22 6.86 -33.95
N PHE A 283 -2.22 8.18 -34.15
CA PHE A 283 -1.36 9.11 -33.45
C PHE A 283 -2.27 10.14 -32.78
N ASN A 284 -2.07 10.37 -31.49
CA ASN A 284 -2.70 11.44 -30.75
C ASN A 284 -1.63 12.34 -30.13
N GLY A 285 -1.80 13.64 -30.28
CA GLY A 285 -1.03 14.67 -29.62
C GLY A 285 -1.95 15.61 -28.87
N ARG A 286 -1.66 15.83 -27.59
CA ARG A 286 -2.43 16.72 -26.72
C ARG A 286 -1.52 17.69 -25.98
N ALA A 287 -1.80 18.98 -26.12
CA ALA A 287 -1.14 20.05 -25.39
C ALA A 287 -2.12 20.67 -24.38
N ASP A 288 -1.73 20.77 -23.11
CA ASP A 288 -2.53 21.43 -22.06
C ASP A 288 -1.75 22.59 -21.44
N LEU A 289 -2.43 23.72 -21.24
CA LEU A 289 -2.11 24.70 -20.22
C LEU A 289 -3.01 24.43 -19.01
N PHE A 290 -2.41 24.15 -17.85
CA PHE A 290 -3.18 23.82 -16.64
C PHE A 290 -2.67 24.60 -15.45
N LEU A 291 -3.58 24.91 -14.54
CA LEU A 291 -3.29 25.54 -13.26
C LEU A 291 -3.84 24.63 -12.16
N ASN A 292 -3.01 24.31 -11.17
CA ASN A 292 -3.45 23.69 -9.93
C ASN A 292 -3.50 24.76 -8.84
N VAL A 293 -4.61 24.90 -8.12
CA VAL A 293 -4.75 25.80 -6.96
C VAL A 293 -5.24 25.00 -5.77
N LYS A 294 -4.47 25.00 -4.68
CA LYS A 294 -4.80 24.35 -3.41
C LYS A 294 -5.40 25.39 -2.47
N ALA A 295 -6.67 25.23 -2.13
CA ALA A 295 -7.42 26.10 -1.22
C ALA A 295 -7.96 25.27 -0.04
N GLY A 296 -7.18 25.18 1.03
CA GLY A 296 -7.47 24.27 2.14
C GLY A 296 -7.44 22.81 1.67
N PRO A 297 -8.50 22.02 1.91
CA PRO A 297 -8.57 20.64 1.43
C PRO A 297 -8.88 20.53 -0.07
N ILE A 298 -9.38 21.60 -0.70
CA ILE A 298 -9.86 21.57 -2.09
C ILE A 298 -8.70 21.81 -3.06
N LEU A 299 -8.66 21.03 -4.13
CA LEU A 299 -7.79 21.22 -5.28
C LEU A 299 -8.63 21.64 -6.50
N LEU A 300 -8.37 22.83 -7.01
CA LEU A 300 -8.99 23.36 -8.23
C LEU A 300 -8.00 23.23 -9.39
N GLN A 301 -8.48 22.68 -10.51
CA GLN A 301 -7.66 22.38 -11.68
C GLN A 301 -8.31 22.86 -12.98
N PRO A 302 -8.39 24.18 -13.20
CA PRO A 302 -8.76 24.69 -14.51
C PRO A 302 -7.72 24.30 -15.56
N LEU A 303 -8.19 23.95 -16.75
CA LEU A 303 -7.35 23.57 -17.88
C LEU A 303 -7.90 24.11 -19.20
N VAL A 304 -6.97 24.42 -20.10
CA VAL A 304 -7.23 24.65 -21.52
C VAL A 304 -6.33 23.70 -22.30
N GLY A 305 -6.93 22.87 -23.14
CA GLY A 305 -6.26 21.86 -23.92
C GLY A 305 -6.53 22.01 -25.41
N TYR A 306 -5.60 21.52 -26.21
CA TYR A 306 -5.75 21.29 -27.64
C TYR A 306 -5.39 19.84 -27.92
N ASP A 307 -6.33 19.11 -28.52
CA ASP A 307 -6.17 17.71 -28.90
C ASP A 307 -6.21 17.58 -30.43
N HIS A 308 -5.27 16.80 -30.95
CA HIS A 308 -5.15 16.52 -32.37
C HIS A 308 -4.84 15.05 -32.60
N THR A 309 -5.67 14.40 -33.41
CA THR A 309 -5.59 12.96 -33.66
C THR A 309 -5.52 12.69 -35.16
N PHE A 310 -4.56 11.85 -35.55
CA PHE A 310 -4.50 11.21 -36.85
C PHE A 310 -4.90 9.74 -36.72
N TYR A 311 -5.65 9.24 -37.70
CA TYR A 311 -6.07 7.83 -37.80
C TYR A 311 -5.85 7.36 -39.23
N GLY A 312 -5.21 6.21 -39.40
CA GLY A 312 -4.84 5.68 -40.72
C GLY A 312 -3.93 6.60 -41.55
N GLY A 313 -3.21 7.51 -40.89
CA GLY A 313 -2.38 8.53 -41.56
C GLY A 313 -3.12 9.81 -41.97
N GLU A 314 -4.43 9.89 -41.76
CA GLU A 314 -5.26 11.07 -42.07
C GLU A 314 -5.69 11.80 -40.80
N GLN A 315 -5.97 13.10 -40.92
CA GLN A 315 -6.50 13.89 -39.80
C GLN A 315 -7.89 13.37 -39.41
N PHE A 316 -8.04 12.91 -38.17
CA PHE A 316 -9.26 12.29 -37.68
C PHE A 316 -10.11 13.24 -36.83
N SER A 317 -9.49 13.89 -35.84
CA SER A 317 -10.19 14.82 -34.97
C SER A 317 -9.28 15.95 -34.49
N THR A 318 -9.87 17.13 -34.32
CA THR A 318 -9.18 18.28 -33.70
C THR A 318 -10.18 19.06 -32.87
N PHE A 319 -9.86 19.27 -31.59
CA PHE A 319 -10.73 20.03 -30.71
C PHE A 319 -9.97 20.75 -29.61
N TYR A 320 -10.57 21.84 -29.13
CA TYR A 320 -10.16 22.48 -27.89
C TYR A 320 -10.96 21.88 -26.73
N ILE A 321 -10.32 21.85 -25.56
CA ILE A 321 -10.92 21.39 -24.32
C ILE A 321 -10.80 22.51 -23.30
N TYR A 322 -11.92 22.92 -22.75
CA TYR A 322 -11.95 23.84 -21.61
C TYR A 322 -12.54 23.10 -20.43
N GLY A 323 -11.94 23.21 -19.26
CA GLY A 323 -12.54 22.54 -18.12
C GLY A 323 -12.03 22.97 -16.77
N LEU A 324 -12.76 22.49 -15.77
CA LEU A 324 -12.43 22.61 -14.37
C LEU A 324 -12.61 21.24 -13.72
N THR A 325 -11.58 20.77 -13.03
CA THR A 325 -11.72 19.68 -12.05
C THR A 325 -11.63 20.26 -10.64
N ILE A 326 -12.53 19.84 -9.77
CA ILE A 326 -12.55 20.18 -8.35
C ILE A 326 -12.43 18.87 -7.59
N ASP A 327 -11.33 18.68 -6.89
CA ASP A 327 -11.15 17.52 -6.01
C ASP A 327 -11.23 17.97 -4.55
N TRP A 328 -12.10 17.32 -3.79
CA TRP A 328 -12.21 17.45 -2.35
C TRP A 328 -11.85 16.11 -1.70
N PRO A 329 -10.57 15.89 -1.36
CA PRO A 329 -10.13 14.77 -0.54
C PRO A 329 -10.48 15.00 0.95
N GLU A 330 -11.27 14.12 1.54
CA GLU A 330 -11.37 14.02 3.01
C GLU A 330 -10.14 13.33 3.59
N THR A 331 -9.68 13.79 4.76
CA THR A 331 -8.34 13.48 5.32
C THR A 331 -8.34 12.43 6.45
N ASN A 332 -9.30 11.50 6.47
CA ASN A 332 -9.32 10.41 7.45
C ASN A 332 -9.11 9.03 6.79
N TRP A 333 -8.95 7.99 7.61
CA TRP A 333 -8.63 6.60 7.24
C TRP A 333 -9.55 6.01 6.15
N LEU A 334 -10.79 6.49 6.08
CA LEU A 334 -11.63 6.39 4.91
C LEU A 334 -11.36 7.61 4.02
N ARG A 335 -10.48 7.43 3.02
CA ARG A 335 -10.25 8.50 2.04
C ARG A 335 -11.44 8.60 1.10
N GLY A 336 -12.41 9.40 1.51
CA GLY A 336 -13.47 9.94 0.66
C GLY A 336 -12.87 10.95 -0.31
N GLU A 337 -13.13 10.80 -1.60
CA GLU A 337 -12.81 11.83 -2.60
C GLU A 337 -14.09 12.14 -3.35
N LEU A 338 -14.53 13.40 -3.25
CA LEU A 338 -15.51 13.96 -4.17
C LEU A 338 -14.75 14.67 -5.30
N SER A 339 -14.95 14.22 -6.53
CA SER A 339 -14.38 14.85 -7.72
C SER A 339 -15.51 15.33 -8.62
N TYR A 340 -15.51 16.62 -8.94
CA TYR A 340 -16.37 17.19 -9.97
C TYR A 340 -15.53 17.62 -11.16
N ARG A 341 -15.95 17.26 -12.37
CA ARG A 341 -15.33 17.70 -13.62
C ARG A 341 -16.38 18.23 -14.58
N ALA A 342 -16.12 19.41 -15.13
CA ALA A 342 -16.83 19.96 -16.27
C ALA A 342 -15.85 20.14 -17.43
N LEU A 343 -16.17 19.59 -18.60
CA LEU A 343 -15.36 19.74 -19.81
C LEU A 343 -16.24 20.15 -20.98
N ASP A 344 -15.84 21.17 -21.71
CA ASP A 344 -16.41 21.53 -23.00
C ASP A 344 -15.43 21.13 -24.12
N ARG A 345 -15.92 20.40 -25.12
CA ARG A 345 -15.15 19.96 -26.28
C ARG A 345 -15.66 20.71 -27.51
N VAL A 346 -14.78 21.42 -28.22
CA VAL A 346 -15.15 22.19 -29.43
C VAL A 346 -14.37 21.68 -30.64
N PHE A 347 -15.04 20.94 -31.52
CA PHE A 347 -14.47 20.22 -32.64
C PHE A 347 -14.36 21.13 -33.88
N HIS A 348 -13.14 21.36 -34.36
CA HIS A 348 -12.89 22.17 -35.56
C HIS A 348 -12.85 21.33 -36.85
N TYR A 349 -12.60 20.03 -36.69
CA TYR A 349 -12.66 19.04 -37.75
C TYR A 349 -13.24 17.76 -37.15
N GLY A 350 -14.50 17.48 -37.50
CA GLY A 350 -15.25 16.31 -37.06
C GLY A 350 -15.50 15.35 -38.22
N ILE A 351 -15.64 14.07 -37.88
CA ILE A 351 -15.97 12.93 -38.74
C ILE A 351 -17.04 13.33 -39.77
N GLY A 352 -16.87 12.91 -41.04
CA GLY A 352 -17.64 13.31 -42.24
C GLY A 352 -19.15 13.05 -42.25
N ASP A 353 -19.80 12.88 -41.10
CA ASP A 353 -21.24 12.98 -40.91
C ASP A 353 -21.53 14.15 -39.96
N ARG A 354 -22.26 15.16 -40.43
CA ARG A 354 -22.70 16.32 -39.63
C ARG A 354 -23.47 15.93 -38.38
N ASN A 355 -23.91 14.68 -38.21
CA ASN A 355 -24.66 14.24 -37.03
C ASN A 355 -23.81 13.47 -35.99
N ASN A 356 -22.51 13.29 -36.22
CA ASN A 356 -21.63 12.44 -35.39
C ASN A 356 -20.51 13.20 -34.65
N TYR A 357 -20.81 14.40 -34.14
CA TYR A 357 -19.87 15.20 -33.34
C TYR A 357 -20.25 15.15 -31.85
N ARG A 358 -19.27 15.24 -30.95
CA ARG A 358 -19.46 15.19 -29.49
C ARG A 358 -19.10 16.53 -28.83
N GLU A 359 -19.43 17.62 -29.53
CA GLU A 359 -19.25 18.96 -28.99
C GLU A 359 -20.16 19.17 -27.79
N GLY A 360 -19.72 19.96 -26.82
CA GLY A 360 -20.52 20.32 -25.66
C GLY A 360 -19.98 19.78 -24.34
N TRP A 361 -20.82 19.91 -23.32
CA TRP A 361 -20.43 19.77 -21.92
C TRP A 361 -20.54 18.34 -21.41
N GLU A 362 -19.45 17.82 -20.86
CA GLU A 362 -19.44 16.64 -20.01
C GLU A 362 -19.34 17.07 -18.54
N HIS A 363 -20.34 16.69 -17.74
CA HIS A 363 -20.34 16.85 -16.30
C HIS A 363 -20.14 15.48 -15.64
N ARG A 364 -19.21 15.40 -14.70
CA ARG A 364 -18.90 14.18 -13.96
C ARG A 364 -18.82 14.45 -12.47
N VAL A 365 -19.49 13.64 -11.67
CA VAL A 365 -19.40 13.63 -10.20
C VAL A 365 -18.97 12.24 -9.78
N GLY A 366 -17.81 12.12 -9.16
CA GLY A 366 -17.27 10.85 -8.64
C GLY A 366 -17.13 10.87 -7.14
N PHE A 367 -17.54 9.77 -6.50
CA PHE A 367 -17.29 9.48 -5.10
C PHE A 367 -16.35 8.29 -5.02
N TYR A 368 -15.24 8.42 -4.29
CA TYR A 368 -14.29 7.34 -4.14
C TYR A 368 -13.96 7.07 -2.68
N GLN A 369 -13.67 5.80 -2.39
CA GLN A 369 -13.26 5.31 -1.09
C GLN A 369 -11.97 4.51 -1.22
N GLY A 370 -10.88 5.01 -0.65
CA GLY A 370 -9.63 4.27 -0.48
C GLY A 370 -9.65 3.40 0.79
N ILE A 371 -9.20 2.14 0.68
CA ILE A 371 -9.06 1.17 1.77
C ILE A 371 -7.64 0.62 1.75
N LEU A 372 -7.01 0.57 2.92
CA LEU A 372 -5.64 0.10 3.07
C LEU A 372 -5.62 -1.35 3.52
N LEU A 373 -4.89 -2.17 2.78
CA LEU A 373 -4.63 -3.55 3.15
C LEU A 373 -3.25 -3.63 3.82
N HIS A 374 -3.07 -2.99 4.98
CA HIS A 374 -1.82 -3.01 5.74
C HIS A 374 -0.55 -2.88 4.85
N GLN A 375 0.37 -3.85 4.89
CA GLN A 375 1.60 -3.90 4.10
C GLN A 375 1.42 -4.53 2.70
N ILE A 376 0.24 -5.08 2.40
CA ILE A 376 0.03 -5.88 1.20
C ILE A 376 -0.59 -5.10 0.04
N GLY A 377 -1.18 -3.92 0.28
CA GLY A 377 -1.73 -3.13 -0.83
C GLY A 377 -2.76 -2.08 -0.48
N VAL A 378 -3.42 -1.59 -1.53
CA VAL A 378 -4.47 -0.56 -1.49
C VAL A 378 -5.61 -0.99 -2.41
N ILE A 379 -6.85 -0.76 -1.98
CA ILE A 379 -8.05 -0.83 -2.82
C ILE A 379 -8.68 0.55 -2.88
N ARG A 380 -9.18 0.97 -4.04
CA ARG A 380 -9.98 2.18 -4.25
C ARG A 380 -11.28 1.79 -4.93
N LEU A 381 -12.39 1.98 -4.23
CA LEU A 381 -13.73 1.82 -4.77
C LEU A 381 -14.25 3.17 -5.22
N GLY A 382 -15.12 3.21 -6.23
CA GLY A 382 -15.75 4.46 -6.65
C GLY A 382 -17.06 4.24 -7.38
N VAL A 383 -17.92 5.24 -7.26
CA VAL A 383 -19.13 5.39 -8.08
C VAL A 383 -19.08 6.74 -8.74
N VAL A 384 -19.31 6.78 -10.04
CA VAL A 384 -19.22 7.98 -10.87
C VAL A 384 -20.52 8.16 -11.63
N PHE A 385 -21.06 9.36 -11.59
CA PHE A 385 -22.20 9.80 -12.35
C PHE A 385 -21.71 10.76 -13.44
N GLU A 386 -22.05 10.50 -14.68
CA GLU A 386 -21.66 11.31 -15.84
C GLU A 386 -22.91 11.75 -16.61
N ARG A 387 -22.88 12.98 -17.09
CA ARG A 387 -23.88 13.57 -17.98
C ARG A 387 -23.14 14.18 -19.17
N ASP A 388 -23.30 13.59 -20.34
CA ASP A 388 -22.77 14.13 -21.59
C ASP A 388 -23.90 14.91 -22.28
N LEU A 389 -23.73 16.23 -22.36
CA LEU A 389 -24.64 17.16 -23.04
C LEU A 389 -24.11 17.45 -24.46
N ALA A 390 -23.74 16.39 -25.16
CA ALA A 390 -23.23 16.50 -26.51
C ALA A 390 -24.28 17.11 -27.46
N GLU A 391 -23.87 18.08 -28.28
CA GLU A 391 -24.69 18.71 -29.30
C GLU A 391 -25.01 17.78 -30.49
N GLY A 392 -24.22 16.71 -30.66
CA GLY A 392 -24.46 15.70 -31.70
C GLY A 392 -25.78 14.96 -31.50
N ALA A 393 -26.45 14.69 -32.62
CA ALA A 393 -27.85 14.26 -32.68
C ALA A 393 -28.24 13.09 -31.75
N TYR A 394 -27.31 12.20 -31.40
CA TYR A 394 -27.59 10.96 -30.68
C TYR A 394 -26.58 10.64 -29.56
N MET A 395 -25.77 11.61 -29.15
CA MET A 395 -24.67 11.39 -28.19
C MET A 395 -24.97 11.86 -26.77
N VAL A 396 -26.08 12.57 -26.55
CA VAL A 396 -26.52 12.97 -25.21
C VAL A 396 -26.79 11.71 -24.39
N SER A 397 -26.14 11.58 -23.25
CA SER A 397 -26.25 10.37 -22.43
C SER A 397 -26.14 10.62 -20.93
N ARG A 398 -26.55 9.62 -20.15
CA ARG A 398 -26.35 9.51 -18.72
C ARG A 398 -25.59 8.24 -18.45
N THR A 399 -24.56 8.31 -17.62
CA THR A 399 -23.78 7.13 -17.26
C THR A 399 -23.65 7.00 -15.75
N VAL A 400 -23.86 5.78 -15.26
CA VAL A 400 -23.50 5.39 -13.89
C VAL A 400 -22.38 4.35 -13.99
N ARG A 401 -21.26 4.64 -13.35
CA ARG A 401 -20.04 3.83 -13.41
C ARG A 401 -19.60 3.38 -12.03
N GLY A 402 -19.39 2.09 -11.85
CA GLY A 402 -18.71 1.50 -10.70
C GLY A 402 -17.25 1.24 -11.04
N VAL A 403 -16.34 1.64 -10.17
CA VAL A 403 -14.89 1.49 -10.35
C VAL A 403 -14.30 0.79 -9.13
N LEU A 404 -13.46 -0.21 -9.36
CA LEU A 404 -12.62 -0.85 -8.36
C LEU A 404 -11.20 -0.88 -8.90
N ASN A 405 -10.31 -0.14 -8.25
CA ASN A 405 -8.88 -0.18 -8.52
C ASN A 405 -8.16 -0.80 -7.33
N SER A 406 -7.10 -1.54 -7.57
CA SER A 406 -6.28 -2.10 -6.50
C SER A 406 -4.83 -2.18 -6.92
N VAL A 407 -3.95 -2.09 -5.93
CA VAL A 407 -2.52 -2.38 -6.07
C VAL A 407 -2.13 -3.29 -4.93
N ILE A 408 -1.65 -4.48 -5.28
CA ILE A 408 -1.16 -5.49 -4.34
C ILE A 408 0.35 -5.60 -4.53
N PHE A 409 1.07 -5.56 -3.43
CA PHE A 409 2.51 -5.76 -3.38
C PHE A 409 2.83 -7.24 -3.23
N LEU A 410 3.67 -7.74 -4.12
CA LEU A 410 4.08 -9.14 -4.20
C LEU A 410 5.57 -9.26 -3.86
N PRO A 411 6.05 -10.48 -3.52
CA PRO A 411 7.46 -10.75 -3.33
C PRO A 411 8.33 -10.34 -4.54
N TRP A 412 9.63 -10.22 -4.30
CA TRP A 412 10.62 -9.85 -5.32
C TRP A 412 10.37 -8.50 -5.98
N ASP A 413 9.81 -7.51 -5.26
CA ASP A 413 9.58 -6.18 -5.80
C ASP A 413 8.71 -6.20 -7.08
N LEU A 414 7.61 -6.93 -7.00
CA LEU A 414 6.59 -6.97 -8.03
C LEU A 414 5.33 -6.30 -7.47
N SER A 415 4.63 -5.51 -8.26
CA SER A 415 3.30 -5.00 -7.89
C SER A 415 2.28 -5.40 -8.92
N CYS A 416 1.14 -5.90 -8.46
CA CYS A 416 -0.02 -6.22 -9.27
C CYS A 416 -1.05 -5.11 -9.15
N TRP A 417 -1.38 -4.48 -10.26
CA TRP A 417 -2.44 -3.49 -10.37
C TRP A 417 -3.64 -4.16 -11.01
N ALA A 418 -4.81 -4.05 -10.40
CA ALA A 418 -6.04 -4.52 -11.03
C ALA A 418 -7.08 -3.40 -11.04
N SER A 419 -7.72 -3.22 -12.19
CA SER A 419 -8.83 -2.29 -12.42
C SER A 419 -10.03 -3.07 -12.93
N LEU A 420 -11.17 -2.91 -12.27
CA LEU A 420 -12.46 -3.44 -12.67
C LEU A 420 -13.42 -2.27 -12.78
N GLU A 421 -14.08 -2.16 -13.92
CA GLU A 421 -15.00 -1.08 -14.21
C GLU A 421 -16.27 -1.66 -14.82
N TYR A 422 -17.40 -1.13 -14.37
CA TYR A 422 -18.71 -1.34 -14.96
C TYR A 422 -19.34 0.02 -15.23
N ALA A 423 -19.93 0.22 -16.39
CA ALA A 423 -20.66 1.43 -16.72
C ALA A 423 -21.95 1.10 -17.45
N ARG A 424 -23.07 1.60 -16.92
CA ARG A 424 -24.36 1.64 -17.61
C ARG A 424 -24.51 2.99 -18.28
N ASN A 425 -24.71 3.00 -19.59
CA ASN A 425 -24.87 4.22 -20.39
C ASN A 425 -26.22 4.22 -21.10
N ASP A 426 -27.08 5.17 -20.72
CA ASP A 426 -28.39 5.36 -21.31
C ASP A 426 -28.37 6.61 -22.18
N PHE A 427 -28.65 6.46 -23.48
CA PHE A 427 -28.67 7.57 -24.44
C PHE A 427 -30.07 8.17 -24.51
N ASP A 428 -30.16 9.49 -24.46
CA ASP A 428 -31.45 10.19 -24.42
C ASP A 428 -32.11 10.28 -25.80
N ASN A 429 -31.29 10.29 -26.85
CA ASN A 429 -31.74 10.54 -28.20
C ASN A 429 -31.76 9.26 -29.04
N TYR A 430 -32.69 9.19 -29.98
CA TYR A 430 -32.81 8.10 -30.94
C TYR A 430 -31.54 7.97 -31.79
N ASN A 431 -30.92 6.79 -31.81
CA ASN A 431 -29.73 6.55 -32.60
C ASN A 431 -30.09 6.44 -34.09
N TYR A 432 -29.60 7.36 -34.92
CA TYR A 432 -29.97 7.39 -36.35
C TYR A 432 -29.32 6.27 -37.17
N ILE A 433 -28.19 5.71 -36.71
CA ILE A 433 -27.45 4.66 -37.40
C ILE A 433 -28.22 3.34 -37.33
N VAL A 434 -28.65 2.96 -36.12
CA VAL A 434 -29.38 1.71 -35.88
C VAL A 434 -30.89 1.87 -35.83
N ARG A 435 -31.37 3.11 -35.84
CA ARG A 435 -32.80 3.48 -35.76
C ARG A 435 -33.50 2.85 -34.56
N GLN A 436 -32.95 3.09 -33.37
CA GLN A 436 -33.56 2.73 -32.09
C GLN A 436 -32.97 3.56 -30.94
N GLU A 437 -33.63 3.54 -29.79
CA GLU A 437 -33.01 3.96 -28.53
C GLU A 437 -31.86 3.01 -28.17
N ARG A 438 -30.79 3.55 -27.59
CA ARG A 438 -29.57 2.80 -27.29
C ARG A 438 -29.29 2.80 -25.80
N GLU A 439 -28.96 1.61 -25.32
CA GLU A 439 -28.49 1.38 -23.96
C GLU A 439 -27.28 0.45 -24.03
N ASP A 440 -26.24 0.79 -23.29
CA ASP A 440 -25.03 -0.03 -23.22
C ASP A 440 -24.61 -0.34 -21.78
N ASP A 441 -24.14 -1.56 -21.59
CA ASP A 441 -23.40 -2.01 -20.42
C ASP A 441 -21.95 -2.28 -20.85
N PHE A 442 -21.03 -1.49 -20.32
CA PHE A 442 -19.60 -1.62 -20.57
C PHE A 442 -18.92 -2.23 -19.35
N TYR A 443 -18.09 -3.25 -19.57
CA TYR A 443 -17.25 -3.82 -18.54
C TYR A 443 -15.80 -3.80 -19.01
N GLN A 444 -14.91 -3.35 -18.13
CA GLN A 444 -13.48 -3.34 -18.37
C GLN A 444 -12.75 -3.98 -17.20
N THR A 445 -11.85 -4.91 -17.51
CA THR A 445 -10.93 -5.53 -16.56
C THR A 445 -9.52 -5.30 -17.07
N GLN A 446 -8.65 -4.81 -16.21
CA GLN A 446 -7.24 -4.65 -16.50
C GLN A 446 -6.41 -5.20 -15.35
N ILE A 447 -5.44 -6.07 -15.65
CA ILE A 447 -4.47 -6.59 -14.69
C ILE A 447 -3.09 -6.23 -15.23
N LEU A 448 -2.27 -5.52 -14.45
CA LEU A 448 -0.92 -5.12 -14.81
C LEU A 448 0.06 -5.57 -13.73
N LEU A 449 1.08 -6.33 -14.11
CA LEU A 449 2.23 -6.66 -13.29
C LEU A 449 3.36 -5.68 -13.62
N LYS A 450 3.84 -4.96 -12.62
CA LYS A 450 4.96 -4.03 -12.74
C LYS A 450 6.18 -4.59 -12.03
N LYS A 451 7.30 -4.64 -12.74
CA LYS A 451 8.62 -4.95 -12.21
C LYS A 451 9.56 -3.75 -12.42
N PRO A 452 9.95 -3.03 -11.35
CA PRO A 452 11.02 -2.05 -11.44
C PRO A 452 12.34 -2.71 -11.83
N LEU A 453 13.03 -2.14 -12.81
CA LEU A 453 14.38 -2.53 -13.24
C LEU A 453 15.42 -1.57 -12.65
N ARG A 454 15.08 -0.28 -12.60
CA ARG A 454 15.83 0.81 -11.96
C ARG A 454 14.83 1.81 -11.35
N PRO A 455 15.26 2.81 -10.55
CA PRO A 455 14.36 3.80 -9.98
C PRO A 455 13.53 4.61 -11.00
N ASP A 456 14.04 4.73 -12.22
CA ASP A 456 13.47 5.46 -13.36
C ASP A 456 12.86 4.54 -14.42
N LEU A 457 13.08 3.22 -14.35
CA LEU A 457 12.78 2.29 -15.44
C LEU A 457 12.01 1.06 -14.92
N ALA A 458 10.89 0.74 -15.54
CA ALA A 458 10.10 -0.44 -15.18
C ALA A 458 9.57 -1.18 -16.42
N VAL A 459 9.43 -2.49 -16.27
CA VAL A 459 8.69 -3.35 -17.21
C VAL A 459 7.29 -3.62 -16.66
N TRP A 460 6.33 -3.69 -17.57
CA TRP A 460 4.94 -3.99 -17.31
C TRP A 460 4.48 -5.15 -18.19
N LEU A 461 3.77 -6.08 -17.58
CA LEU A 461 3.03 -7.14 -18.28
C LEU A 461 1.56 -6.96 -17.98
N GLY A 462 0.72 -6.92 -19.00
CA GLY A 462 -0.68 -6.58 -18.84
C GLY A 462 -1.62 -7.53 -19.56
N TYR A 463 -2.78 -7.74 -18.95
CA TYR A 463 -3.95 -8.32 -19.58
C TYR A 463 -5.13 -7.36 -19.44
N GLY A 464 -5.82 -7.10 -20.54
CA GLY A 464 -7.03 -6.31 -20.60
C GLY A 464 -8.16 -7.11 -21.22
N TYR A 465 -9.36 -6.98 -20.65
CA TYR A 465 -10.60 -7.49 -21.21
C TYR A 465 -11.65 -6.40 -21.20
N ASN A 466 -12.17 -6.05 -22.38
CA ASN A 466 -13.23 -5.07 -22.54
C ASN A 466 -14.42 -5.75 -23.21
N THR A 467 -15.62 -5.56 -22.66
CA THR A 467 -16.86 -6.03 -23.27
C THR A 467 -17.89 -4.93 -23.24
N GLN A 468 -18.58 -4.76 -24.35
CA GLN A 468 -19.75 -3.90 -24.45
C GLN A 468 -20.94 -4.75 -24.83
N ARG A 469 -21.92 -4.80 -23.94
CA ARG A 469 -23.25 -5.35 -24.20
C ARG A 469 -24.16 -4.18 -24.54
N SER A 470 -24.87 -4.27 -25.65
CA SER A 470 -25.74 -3.21 -26.14
C SER A 470 -27.05 -3.81 -26.58
N ASN A 471 -28.14 -3.07 -26.46
CA ASN A 471 -29.43 -3.46 -27.01
C ASN A 471 -29.46 -3.46 -28.57
N THR A 472 -28.32 -3.19 -29.21
CA THR A 472 -28.10 -3.28 -30.66
C THR A 472 -26.78 -3.97 -31.00
N ASP A 473 -26.82 -4.91 -31.94
CA ASP A 473 -25.64 -5.69 -32.36
C ASP A 473 -24.51 -4.82 -32.92
N ALA A 474 -24.83 -3.64 -33.47
CA ALA A 474 -23.85 -2.73 -34.05
C ALA A 474 -22.96 -2.02 -33.03
N TYR A 475 -23.14 -2.26 -31.73
CA TYR A 475 -22.24 -1.73 -30.70
C TYR A 475 -21.77 -2.82 -29.72
N GLN A 476 -22.12 -4.09 -29.97
CA GLN A 476 -21.63 -5.20 -29.18
C GLN A 476 -20.22 -5.60 -29.59
N TYR A 477 -19.33 -5.79 -28.62
CA TYR A 477 -18.03 -6.39 -28.85
C TYR A 477 -17.43 -6.97 -27.56
N ASP A 478 -16.54 -7.93 -27.73
CA ASP A 478 -15.67 -8.49 -26.70
C ASP A 478 -14.23 -8.35 -27.20
N ARG A 479 -13.28 -7.92 -26.35
CA ARG A 479 -11.90 -7.65 -26.76
C ARG A 479 -10.91 -8.09 -25.68
N HIS A 480 -9.92 -8.89 -26.05
CA HIS A 480 -8.83 -9.30 -25.16
C HIS A 480 -7.49 -8.76 -25.64
N LEU A 481 -6.75 -8.14 -24.71
CA LEU A 481 -5.48 -7.46 -24.97
C LEU A 481 -4.40 -8.01 -24.05
N LEU A 482 -3.26 -8.37 -24.63
CA LEU A 482 -2.04 -8.67 -23.88
C LEU A 482 -1.02 -7.57 -24.17
N THR A 483 -0.36 -7.04 -23.14
CA THR A 483 0.61 -5.94 -23.30
C THR A 483 1.91 -6.25 -22.61
N ILE A 484 3.01 -5.84 -23.24
CA ILE A 484 4.34 -5.81 -22.66
C ILE A 484 4.88 -4.41 -22.88
N LEU A 485 5.07 -3.64 -21.81
CA LEU A 485 5.47 -2.25 -21.89
C LEU A 485 6.72 -1.98 -21.05
N LEU A 486 7.47 -0.97 -21.44
CA LEU A 486 8.59 -0.40 -20.73
C LEU A 486 8.29 1.08 -20.48
N SER A 487 8.31 1.50 -19.22
CA SER A 487 8.12 2.90 -18.81
C SER A 487 9.43 3.48 -18.30
N TRP A 488 9.77 4.69 -18.73
CA TRP A 488 11.01 5.38 -18.37
C TRP A 488 10.76 6.84 -17.95
N ASP A 489 11.04 7.17 -16.70
CA ASP A 489 10.93 8.51 -16.12
C ASP A 489 12.32 9.18 -16.08
N LEU A 490 12.66 9.96 -17.10
CA LEU A 490 14.02 10.43 -17.37
C LEU A 490 14.54 11.48 -16.37
N PHE A 491 13.67 12.37 -15.89
CA PHE A 491 14.01 13.38 -14.89
C PHE A 491 12.79 13.87 -14.15
#